data_AF-A0A2G6CF41-F1
#
_entry.id   AF-A0A2G6CF41-F1
#
_cell.length_a   1.000
_cell.length_b   1.000
_cell.length_c   1.000
_cell.angle_alpha   90.00
_cell.angle_beta   90.00
_cell.angle_gamma   90.00
#
_symmetry.space_group_name_H-M   'P 1'
#
loop_
_entity.id
_entity.type
_entity.pdbx_description
1 polymer ?
#
loop_
_entity_poly.entity_id
_entity_poly.type
_entity_poly.pdbx_seq_one_letter_code
_entity_poly.pdbx_strand_id
1 'polypeptide(L)'
;VEQMNQAAAALALTDSHFKNVTGLTQEGHYMSAHNIAILARTIIKQFPEHYRLYKEKSFTWNGIKQANRNTLLKTDPTVDGLKTGYTEAAGYCLTVSAKRNEMRLISVVLGTKSKAARALR
;
A
#
# COMPACT_ATOMS: atom_id res chain seq x y z
N VAL A 1 12.42 1.94 -13.63
CA VAL A 1 11.24 1.08 -13.90
C VAL A 1 11.67 -0.37 -14.13
N GLU A 2 12.71 -0.62 -14.92
CA GLU A 2 13.28 -1.97 -15.12
C GLU A 2 13.54 -2.72 -13.80
N GLN A 3 14.21 -2.08 -12.83
CA GLN A 3 14.44 -2.67 -11.50
C GLN A 3 13.14 -3.08 -10.78
N MET A 4 12.04 -2.33 -10.96
CA MET A 4 10.75 -2.68 -10.35
C MET A 4 10.16 -3.93 -11.01
N ASN A 5 10.26 -4.06 -12.33
CA ASN A 5 9.79 -5.23 -13.06
C ASN A 5 10.69 -6.46 -12.80
N GLN A 6 12.00 -6.28 -12.63
CA GLN A 6 12.91 -7.34 -12.19
C GLN A 6 12.56 -7.83 -10.78
N ALA A 7 12.30 -6.91 -9.84
CA ALA A 7 11.84 -7.26 -8.51
C ALA A 7 10.48 -7.97 -8.54
N ALA A 8 9.56 -7.53 -9.41
CA ALA A 8 8.27 -8.19 -9.60
C ALA A 8 8.44 -9.65 -10.04
N ALA A 9 9.30 -9.90 -11.02
CA ALA A 9 9.61 -11.24 -11.49
C ALA A 9 10.25 -12.10 -10.38
N ALA A 10 11.24 -11.56 -9.65
CA ALA A 10 11.91 -12.25 -8.56
C ALA A 10 10.96 -12.62 -7.40
N LEU A 11 9.90 -11.82 -7.20
CA LEU A 11 8.86 -12.04 -6.19
C LEU A 11 7.65 -12.82 -6.72
N ALA A 12 7.71 -13.32 -7.97
CA ALA A 12 6.62 -14.00 -8.66
C ALA A 12 5.30 -13.21 -8.69
N LEU A 13 5.38 -11.89 -8.88
CA LEU A 13 4.23 -11.00 -9.01
C LEU A 13 3.69 -11.00 -10.45
N THR A 14 3.24 -12.18 -10.92
CA THR A 14 2.94 -12.48 -12.34
C THR A 14 1.90 -11.54 -12.97
N ASP A 15 0.85 -11.20 -12.23
CA ASP A 15 -0.15 -10.20 -12.65
C ASP A 15 0.27 -8.75 -12.30
N SER A 16 1.48 -8.34 -12.68
CA SER A 16 1.96 -6.96 -12.48
C SER A 16 2.86 -6.50 -13.61
N HIS A 17 2.72 -5.23 -14.00
CA HIS A 17 3.66 -4.55 -14.86
C HIS A 17 3.76 -3.07 -14.48
N PHE A 18 4.98 -2.58 -14.27
CA PHE A 18 5.25 -1.19 -13.92
C PHE A 18 5.73 -0.42 -15.14
N LYS A 19 5.17 0.79 -15.33
CA LYS A 19 5.54 1.70 -16.43
C LYS A 19 6.18 3.00 -15.96
N ASN A 20 6.00 3.37 -14.70
CA ASN A 20 6.60 4.53 -14.06
C ASN A 20 6.79 4.29 -12.56
N VAL A 21 7.56 5.16 -11.90
CA VAL A 21 7.87 5.05 -10.46
C VAL A 21 6.85 5.73 -9.56
N THR A 22 5.96 6.55 -10.12
CA THR A 22 5.02 7.39 -9.36
C THR A 22 3.68 6.71 -9.13
N GLY A 23 3.34 5.70 -9.94
CA GLY A 23 2.02 5.06 -9.96
C GLY A 23 0.95 5.89 -10.68
N LEU A 24 1.33 6.97 -11.40
CA LEU A 24 0.40 7.71 -12.24
C LEU A 24 -0.11 6.82 -13.39
N THR A 25 -1.34 7.07 -13.81
CA THR A 25 -2.02 6.25 -14.84
C THR A 25 -1.22 6.29 -16.13
N GLN A 26 -0.88 5.10 -16.63
CA GLN A 26 -0.17 4.91 -17.88
C GLN A 26 -0.59 3.56 -18.45
N GLU A 27 -0.77 3.49 -19.76
CA GLU A 27 -1.15 2.26 -20.43
C GLU A 27 -0.13 1.14 -20.16
N GLY A 28 -0.66 -0.04 -19.79
CA GLY A 28 0.13 -1.19 -19.38
C GLY A 28 0.65 -1.14 -17.94
N HIS A 29 0.35 -0.11 -17.13
CA HIS A 29 0.68 -0.10 -15.70
C HIS A 29 -0.43 -0.80 -14.90
N TYR A 30 -0.14 -1.96 -14.30
CA TYR A 30 -1.13 -2.71 -13.51
C TYR A 30 -0.50 -3.58 -12.42
N MET A 31 -1.31 -3.96 -11.44
CA MET A 31 -0.99 -4.98 -10.42
C MET A 31 -2.28 -5.56 -9.84
N SER A 32 -2.35 -6.88 -9.66
CA SER A 32 -3.50 -7.54 -9.00
C SER A 32 -3.52 -7.35 -7.48
N ALA A 33 -4.70 -7.50 -6.86
CA ALA A 33 -4.82 -7.45 -5.40
C ALA A 33 -3.96 -8.52 -4.71
N HIS A 34 -3.87 -9.71 -5.30
CA HIS A 34 -3.05 -10.82 -4.80
C HIS A 34 -1.55 -10.45 -4.79
N ASN A 35 -1.05 -9.86 -5.88
CA ASN A 35 0.35 -9.45 -5.96
C ASN A 35 0.70 -8.31 -5.01
N ILE A 36 -0.23 -7.38 -4.79
CA ILE A 36 -0.09 -6.35 -3.76
C ILE A 36 0.02 -7.00 -2.37
N ALA A 37 -0.78 -8.04 -2.09
CA ALA A 37 -0.70 -8.75 -0.81
C ALA A 37 0.64 -9.50 -0.63
N ILE A 38 1.16 -10.13 -1.70
CA ILE A 38 2.50 -10.73 -1.68
C ILE A 38 3.56 -9.66 -1.41
N LEU A 39 3.53 -8.55 -2.14
CA LEU A 39 4.49 -7.45 -1.97
C LEU A 39 4.43 -6.87 -0.55
N ALA A 40 3.23 -6.64 -0.01
CA ALA A 40 3.05 -6.18 1.37
C ALA A 40 3.66 -7.17 2.37
N ARG A 41 3.41 -8.47 2.22
CA ARG A 41 4.01 -9.52 3.05
C ARG A 41 5.53 -9.52 2.95
N THR A 42 6.08 -9.35 1.76
CA THR A 42 7.54 -9.26 1.53
C THR A 42 8.13 -8.06 2.25
N ILE A 43 7.52 -6.87 2.13
CA ILE A 43 7.97 -5.65 2.83
C ILE A 43 7.99 -5.88 4.34
N ILE A 44 6.92 -6.44 4.90
CA ILE A 44 6.80 -6.72 6.34
C ILE A 44 7.89 -7.67 6.83
N LYS A 45 8.18 -8.73 6.06
CA LYS A 45 9.12 -9.79 6.48
C LYS A 45 10.58 -9.44 6.23
N GLN A 46 10.90 -8.87 5.09
CA GLN A 46 12.28 -8.67 4.63
C GLN A 46 12.81 -7.26 4.92
N PHE A 47 11.92 -6.28 5.08
CA PHE A 47 12.29 -4.88 5.26
C PHE A 47 11.61 -4.25 6.48
N PRO A 48 11.69 -4.86 7.69
CA PRO A 48 10.97 -4.40 8.88
C PRO A 48 11.31 -2.96 9.29
N GLU A 49 12.56 -2.53 9.10
CA GLU A 49 13.00 -1.15 9.36
C GLU A 49 12.27 -0.12 8.48
N HIS A 50 12.10 -0.45 7.19
CA HIS A 50 11.33 0.38 6.26
C HIS A 50 9.84 0.27 6.52
N TYR A 51 9.36 -0.92 6.87
CA TYR A 51 7.96 -1.15 7.20
C TYR A 51 7.49 -0.26 8.36
N ARG A 52 8.35 -0.02 9.36
CA ARG A 52 8.07 0.84 10.50
C ARG A 52 7.68 2.28 10.11
N LEU A 53 8.10 2.77 8.95
CA LEU A 53 7.74 4.12 8.49
C LEU A 53 6.26 4.24 8.13
N TYR A 54 5.58 3.15 7.76
CA TYR A 54 4.19 3.19 7.32
C TYR A 54 3.19 3.52 8.45
N LYS A 55 3.56 3.30 9.72
CA LYS A 55 2.72 3.66 10.87
C LYS A 55 2.90 5.10 11.36
N GLU A 56 3.86 5.84 10.83
CA GLU A 56 4.05 7.25 11.18
C GLU A 56 2.80 8.05 10.76
N LYS A 57 2.20 8.74 11.73
CA LYS A 57 0.91 9.43 11.54
C LYS A 57 1.06 10.76 10.81
N SER A 58 2.25 11.35 10.83
CA SER A 58 2.57 12.57 10.11
C SER A 58 4.07 12.71 9.88
N PHE A 59 4.43 13.48 8.85
CA PHE A 59 5.80 13.86 8.55
C PHE A 59 5.84 15.36 8.20
N THR A 60 6.88 16.07 8.62
CA THR A 60 7.07 17.49 8.30
C THR A 60 8.22 17.63 7.33
N TRP A 61 7.95 18.27 6.18
CA TRP A 61 8.97 18.59 5.17
C TRP A 61 8.87 20.06 4.82
N ASN A 62 10.00 20.78 4.84
CA ASN A 62 10.07 22.19 4.51
C ASN A 62 9.03 23.05 5.29
N GLY A 63 8.89 22.80 6.60
CA GLY A 63 7.92 23.48 7.48
C GLY A 63 6.46 23.03 7.32
N ILE A 64 6.15 22.16 6.34
CA ILE A 64 4.77 21.74 6.05
C ILE A 64 4.52 20.35 6.64
N LYS A 65 3.64 20.29 7.63
CA LYS A 65 3.20 19.02 8.25
C LYS A 65 2.18 18.32 7.36
N GLN A 66 2.47 17.07 7.01
CA GLN A 66 1.60 16.22 6.19
C GLN A 66 1.13 15.02 6.99
N ALA A 67 -0.18 14.78 7.00
CA ALA A 67 -0.76 13.62 7.65
C ALA A 67 -0.70 12.37 6.76
N ASN A 68 -0.52 11.21 7.38
CA ASN A 68 -0.68 9.93 6.69
C ASN A 68 -2.14 9.77 6.21
N ARG A 69 -2.30 9.38 4.94
CA ARG A 69 -3.62 9.23 4.31
C ARG A 69 -4.33 7.94 4.71
N ASN A 70 -3.64 6.98 5.34
CA ASN A 70 -4.26 5.81 5.93
C ASN A 70 -5.00 6.21 7.22
N THR A 71 -6.32 6.42 7.11
CA THR A 71 -7.18 6.82 8.23
C THR A 71 -7.31 5.73 9.30
N LEU A 72 -7.03 4.47 8.96
CA LEU A 72 -7.10 3.37 9.91
C LEU A 72 -6.02 3.46 11.00
N LEU A 73 -4.88 4.11 10.75
CA LEU A 73 -3.85 4.39 11.77
C LEU A 73 -4.34 5.26 12.94
N LYS A 74 -5.44 6.01 12.74
CA LYS A 74 -6.04 6.86 13.77
C LYS A 74 -7.18 6.17 14.50
N THR A 75 -7.79 5.17 13.87
CA THR A 75 -9.04 4.58 14.36
C THR A 75 -8.82 3.19 14.93
N ASP A 76 -7.89 2.39 14.39
CA ASP A 76 -7.55 1.07 14.90
C ASP A 76 -6.08 1.04 15.36
N PRO A 77 -5.81 0.85 16.68
CA PRO A 77 -4.45 0.84 17.22
C PRO A 77 -3.62 -0.38 16.77
N THR A 78 -4.26 -1.39 16.17
CA THR A 78 -3.61 -2.62 15.70
C THR A 78 -3.11 -2.50 14.26
N VAL A 79 -3.53 -1.46 13.53
CA VAL A 79 -3.09 -1.17 12.15
C VAL A 79 -1.75 -0.44 12.18
N ASP A 80 -0.80 -0.94 11.39
CA ASP A 80 0.56 -0.40 11.32
C ASP A 80 1.08 -0.24 9.87
N GLY A 81 0.19 -0.31 8.88
CA GLY A 81 0.52 -0.08 7.47
C GLY A 81 -0.70 -0.22 6.55
N LEU A 82 -0.57 -0.17 5.23
CA LEU A 82 0.61 0.28 4.47
C LEU A 82 0.27 1.55 3.70
N LYS A 83 -0.53 1.44 2.63
CA LYS A 83 -0.64 2.51 1.64
C LYS A 83 -2.05 2.67 1.11
N THR A 84 -2.43 3.93 0.90
CA THR A 84 -3.63 4.34 0.16
C THR A 84 -3.28 4.71 -1.28
N GLY A 85 -4.19 4.47 -2.23
CA GLY A 85 -4.03 4.87 -3.64
C GLY A 85 -5.28 5.55 -4.17
N TYR A 86 -5.10 6.41 -5.17
CA TYR A 86 -6.19 6.95 -5.98
C TYR A 86 -5.65 7.43 -7.32
N THR A 87 -6.29 6.99 -8.41
CA THR A 87 -6.33 7.67 -9.70
C THR A 87 -7.77 7.56 -10.20
N GLU A 88 -8.14 8.39 -11.18
CA GLU A 88 -9.46 8.29 -11.79
C GLU A 88 -9.73 6.90 -12.38
N ALA A 89 -8.73 6.31 -13.04
CA ALA A 89 -8.82 4.97 -13.61
C ALA A 89 -8.88 3.83 -12.56
N ALA A 90 -8.21 3.99 -11.42
CA ALA A 90 -8.09 2.92 -10.41
C ALA A 90 -9.14 3.00 -9.30
N GLY A 91 -9.86 4.13 -9.16
CA GLY A 91 -10.70 4.40 -8.01
C GLY A 91 -9.91 4.50 -6.69
N TYR A 92 -10.60 4.36 -5.56
CA TYR A 92 -9.97 4.42 -4.24
C TYR A 92 -9.48 3.04 -3.80
N CYS A 93 -8.17 2.95 -3.58
CA CYS A 93 -7.49 1.71 -3.16
C CYS A 93 -6.92 1.85 -1.74
N LEU A 94 -6.83 0.74 -1.03
CA LEU A 94 -6.21 0.60 0.29
C LEU A 94 -5.50 -0.75 0.41
N THR A 95 -4.28 -0.72 0.92
CA THR A 95 -3.57 -1.91 1.41
C THR A 95 -3.22 -1.67 2.86
N VAL A 96 -3.74 -2.51 3.74
CA VAL A 96 -3.53 -2.41 5.18
C VAL A 96 -2.99 -3.69 5.76
N SER A 97 -2.30 -3.53 6.88
CA SER A 97 -1.81 -4.63 7.69
C SER A 97 -2.07 -4.31 9.15
N ALA A 98 -2.53 -5.31 9.89
CA ALA A 98 -2.83 -5.20 11.31
C ALA A 98 -2.31 -6.42 12.06
N LYS A 99 -1.75 -6.21 13.25
CA LYS A 99 -1.29 -7.29 14.15
C LYS A 99 -2.13 -7.30 15.41
N ARG A 100 -2.82 -8.41 15.67
CA ARG A 100 -3.61 -8.66 16.88
C ARG A 100 -3.08 -9.94 17.53
N ASN A 101 -2.55 -9.81 18.74
CA ASN A 101 -1.82 -10.88 19.42
C ASN A 101 -0.70 -11.41 18.48
N GLU A 102 -0.62 -12.73 18.29
CA GLU A 102 0.36 -13.36 17.40
C GLU A 102 -0.05 -13.40 15.92
N MET A 103 -1.25 -12.91 15.57
CA MET A 103 -1.75 -12.96 14.21
C MET A 103 -1.57 -11.62 13.49
N ARG A 104 -0.99 -11.66 12.29
CA ARG A 104 -0.96 -10.52 11.36
C ARG A 104 -1.79 -10.82 10.13
N LEU A 105 -2.69 -9.91 9.79
CA LEU A 105 -3.48 -9.96 8.56
C LEU A 105 -3.10 -8.81 7.63
N ILE A 106 -3.20 -9.08 6.33
CA ILE A 106 -3.04 -8.10 5.26
C ILE A 106 -4.35 -8.09 4.47
N SER A 107 -4.89 -6.90 4.23
CA SER A 107 -6.09 -6.70 3.39
C SER A 107 -5.77 -5.74 2.25
N VAL A 108 -6.25 -6.09 1.05
CA VAL A 108 -6.11 -5.29 -0.16
C VAL A 108 -7.50 -5.05 -0.74
N VAL A 109 -7.85 -3.77 -0.87
CA VAL A 109 -9.12 -3.31 -1.42
C VAL A 109 -8.82 -2.36 -2.58
N LEU A 110 -9.36 -2.64 -3.76
CA LEU A 110 -9.14 -1.87 -4.99
C LEU A 110 -10.47 -1.34 -5.54
N GLY A 111 -10.45 -0.21 -6.26
CA GLY A 111 -11.60 0.20 -7.08
C GLY A 111 -12.83 0.73 -6.34
N THR A 112 -12.72 1.12 -5.07
CA THR A 112 -13.90 1.64 -4.34
C THR A 112 -14.28 3.05 -4.81
N LYS A 113 -15.57 3.40 -4.64
CA LYS A 113 -16.13 4.68 -5.11
C LYS A 113 -15.77 5.89 -4.24
N SER A 114 -15.27 5.69 -3.02
CA SER A 114 -14.97 6.80 -2.11
C SER A 114 -13.85 6.48 -1.10
N LYS A 115 -13.26 7.54 -0.51
CA LYS A 115 -12.27 7.41 0.58
C LYS A 115 -12.84 6.67 1.79
N ALA A 116 -14.12 6.85 2.08
CA ALA A 116 -14.79 6.17 3.18
C ALA A 116 -14.99 4.68 2.86
N ALA A 117 -15.41 4.37 1.63
CA ALA A 117 -15.65 2.99 1.19
C ALA A 117 -14.39 2.11 1.25
N ARG A 118 -13.20 2.64 0.91
CA ARG A 118 -11.95 1.86 1.05
C ARG A 118 -11.56 1.56 2.50
N ALA A 119 -12.09 2.31 3.48
CA ALA A 119 -11.69 2.25 4.88
C ALA A 119 -12.84 1.81 5.80
N LEU A 120 -13.75 0.98 5.27
CA LEU A 120 -14.85 0.40 6.04
C LEU A 120 -14.31 -0.54 7.12
N ARG A 121 -14.93 -0.47 8.30
CA ARG A 121 -14.68 -1.33 9.45
C ARG A 121 -15.55 -2.57 9.38
#